data_AF-A0A6P1C038-F1
#
_entry.id   AF-A0A6P1C038-F1
#
_cell.length_a   1.000
_cell.length_b   1.000
_cell.length_c   1.000
_cell.angle_alpha   90.00
_cell.angle_beta   90.00
_cell.angle_gamma   90.00
#
_symmetry.space_group_name_H-M   'P 1'
#
loop_
_entity.id
_entity.type
_entity.pdbx_description
1 polymer ?
#
loop_
_entity_poly.entity_id
_entity_poly.type
_entity_poly.pdbx_seq_one_letter_code
_entity_poly.pdbx_strand_id
1 'polypeptide(L)'
;MAHMNEEWISITEAAARLTQAGDKIDRSSLSRYLKQHSEALPLKADGKSNLVDFVALIAHRSENVRLKTPVASLPAMGTGPASAPQMMPSRFKGTQSDGAARKAQAEAELKEMDLAERRGELTIVAEVDQGGRDAIALMQSAFERAIETEAAAASLKYGWDERMARLALKGFAREGLSVFNREILKRLDGMRRQSEAGGDNQYHETGQALQ
;
A
#
# COMPACT_ATOMS: atom_id res chain seq x y z
N MET A 1 15.80 17.64 12.20
CA MET A 1 16.43 16.30 12.15
C MET A 1 15.97 15.55 13.39
N ALA A 2 14.94 14.72 13.25
CA ALA A 2 14.39 13.95 14.36
C ALA A 2 15.25 12.70 14.54
N HIS A 3 15.98 12.60 15.64
CA HIS A 3 16.47 11.31 16.11
C HIS A 3 15.25 10.50 16.55
N MET A 4 14.75 9.64 15.66
CA MET A 4 13.92 8.52 16.10
C MET A 4 14.84 7.65 16.97
N ASN A 5 14.52 7.53 18.25
CA ASN A 5 15.31 6.79 19.23
C ASN A 5 15.27 5.28 18.90
N GLU A 6 16.16 4.83 18.01
CA GLU A 6 16.41 3.41 17.77
C GLU A 6 17.04 2.80 19.02
N GLU A 7 16.23 2.19 19.89
CA GLU A 7 16.70 1.57 21.12
C GLU A 7 16.95 0.07 20.88
N TRP A 8 18.17 -0.25 20.45
CA TRP A 8 18.62 -1.62 20.21
C TRP A 8 18.88 -2.33 21.53
N ILE A 9 17.98 -3.24 21.92
CA ILE A 9 18.09 -4.00 23.17
C ILE A 9 18.12 -5.51 22.91
N SER A 10 18.66 -6.27 23.86
CA SER A 10 18.68 -7.73 23.75
C SER A 10 17.27 -8.32 23.78
N ILE A 11 17.04 -9.45 23.09
CA ILE A 11 15.73 -10.15 23.11
C ILE A 11 15.25 -10.44 24.54
N THR A 12 16.16 -10.79 25.45
CA THR A 12 15.82 -11.07 26.85
C THR A 12 15.31 -9.82 27.57
N GLU A 13 15.96 -8.68 27.33
CA GLU A 13 15.56 -7.40 27.89
C GLU A 13 14.25 -6.89 27.27
N ALA A 14 14.07 -7.05 25.96
CA ALA A 14 12.82 -6.73 25.27
C ALA A 14 11.63 -7.51 25.83
N ALA A 15 11.78 -8.81 26.07
CA ALA A 15 10.73 -9.63 26.67
C ALA A 15 10.36 -9.17 28.09
N ALA A 16 11.36 -8.80 28.90
CA ALA A 16 11.14 -8.27 30.25
C ALA A 16 10.40 -6.92 30.23
N ARG A 17 10.82 -5.99 29.36
CA ARG A 17 10.17 -4.68 29.22
C ARG A 17 8.75 -4.78 28.65
N LEU A 18 8.52 -5.65 27.67
CA LEU A 18 7.16 -5.92 27.15
C LEU A 18 6.25 -6.51 28.23
N THR A 19 6.77 -7.42 29.06
CA THR A 19 6.03 -7.99 30.19
C THR A 19 5.71 -6.94 31.25
N GLN A 20 6.63 -6.02 31.55
CA GLN A 20 6.38 -4.87 32.43
C GLN A 20 5.34 -3.90 31.86
N ALA A 21 5.30 -3.73 30.53
CA ALA A 21 4.31 -2.92 29.82
C ALA A 21 2.93 -3.61 29.70
N GLY A 22 2.75 -4.82 30.26
CA GLY A 22 1.49 -5.54 30.29
C GLY A 22 1.31 -6.62 29.20
N ASP A 23 2.27 -6.77 28.29
CA ASP A 23 2.30 -7.82 27.27
C ASP A 23 3.12 -9.01 27.77
N LYS A 24 2.46 -9.97 28.44
CA LYS A 24 3.10 -11.16 29.02
C LYS A 24 3.69 -12.04 27.92
N ILE A 25 4.99 -11.92 27.66
CA ILE A 25 5.68 -12.68 26.63
C ILE A 25 7.00 -13.27 27.12
N ASP A 26 7.17 -14.57 26.89
CA ASP A 26 8.40 -15.28 27.19
C ASP A 26 9.44 -15.10 26.08
N ARG A 27 10.72 -15.21 26.44
CA ARG A 27 11.87 -15.09 25.50
C ARG A 27 11.75 -15.99 24.27
N SER A 28 11.27 -17.22 24.44
CA SER A 28 11.08 -18.19 23.35
C SER A 28 9.98 -17.75 22.38
N SER A 29 8.87 -17.25 22.92
CA SER A 29 7.75 -16.71 22.18
C SER A 29 8.15 -15.47 21.37
N LEU A 30 8.94 -14.57 21.98
CA LEU A 30 9.48 -13.39 21.30
C LEU A 30 10.46 -13.77 20.19
N SER A 31 11.36 -14.72 20.43
CA SER A 31 12.30 -15.21 19.41
C SER A 31 11.59 -15.83 18.20
N ARG A 32 10.51 -16.59 18.43
CA ARG A 32 9.69 -17.15 17.35
C ARG A 32 8.96 -16.06 16.58
N TYR A 33 8.41 -15.07 17.28
CA TYR A 33 7.72 -13.93 16.67
C TYR A 33 8.65 -13.12 15.76
N LEU A 34 9.87 -12.84 16.22
CA LEU A 34 10.88 -12.13 15.42
C LEU A 34 11.33 -12.90 14.19
N LYS A 35 11.42 -14.24 14.27
CA LYS A 35 11.70 -15.08 13.09
C LYS A 35 10.56 -15.10 12.08
N GLN A 36 9.32 -15.00 12.55
CA GLN A 36 8.13 -14.98 11.68
C GLN A 36 7.95 -13.63 10.98
N HIS A 37 8.40 -12.54 11.61
CA HIS A 37 8.28 -11.17 11.11
C HIS A 37 9.64 -10.53 10.80
N SER A 38 10.60 -11.33 10.29
CA SER A 38 11.97 -10.88 10.02
C SER A 38 12.07 -9.86 8.87
N GLU A 39 11.05 -9.79 8.01
CA GLU A 39 10.97 -8.80 6.94
C GLU A 39 10.60 -7.39 7.46
N ALA A 40 9.87 -7.30 8.57
CA ALA A 40 9.40 -6.04 9.15
C ALA A 40 10.21 -5.58 10.38
N LEU A 41 10.87 -6.51 11.08
CA LEU A 41 11.65 -6.24 12.28
C LEU A 41 13.13 -6.61 12.05
N PRO A 42 14.01 -5.64 11.76
CA PRO A 42 15.41 -5.90 11.55
C PRO A 42 16.08 -6.41 12.82
N LEU A 43 16.84 -7.50 12.68
CA LEU A 43 17.63 -8.09 13.77
C LEU A 43 19.10 -7.74 13.55
N LYS A 44 19.75 -7.20 14.57
CA LYS A 44 21.20 -6.97 14.56
C LYS A 44 21.89 -8.02 15.42
N ALA A 45 22.80 -8.78 14.84
CA ALA A 45 23.62 -9.72 15.59
C ALA A 45 24.73 -8.95 16.32
N ASP A 46 24.79 -9.06 17.64
CA ASP A 46 25.85 -8.52 18.48
C ASP A 46 26.47 -9.65 19.32
N GLY A 47 27.53 -10.25 18.79
CA GLY A 47 28.25 -11.36 19.41
C GLY A 47 27.37 -12.58 19.67
N LYS A 48 27.07 -12.87 20.95
CA LYS A 48 26.25 -14.03 21.38
C LYS A 48 24.76 -13.71 21.52
N SER A 49 24.34 -12.47 21.25
CA SER A 49 22.97 -12.00 21.43
C SER A 49 22.46 -11.30 20.18
N ASN A 50 21.18 -11.49 19.89
CA ASN A 50 20.50 -10.69 18.87
C ASN A 50 19.89 -9.46 19.56
N LEU A 51 20.15 -8.30 18.97
CA LEU A 51 19.55 -7.03 19.34
C LEU A 51 18.34 -6.76 18.44
N VAL A 52 17.32 -6.18 19.05
CA VAL A 52 16.06 -5.81 18.42
C VAL A 52 15.81 -4.34 18.73
N ASP A 53 15.35 -3.59 17.74
CA ASP A 53 14.83 -2.25 17.98
C ASP A 53 13.52 -2.33 18.78
N PHE A 54 13.57 -1.84 20.02
CA PHE A 54 12.45 -1.88 20.94
C PHE A 54 11.26 -1.03 20.49
N VAL A 55 11.52 0.11 19.85
CA VAL A 55 10.47 1.04 19.41
C VAL A 55 9.71 0.42 18.23
N ALA A 56 10.43 -0.12 17.26
CA ALA A 56 9.85 -0.86 16.14
C ALA A 56 9.06 -2.09 16.61
N LEU A 57 9.59 -2.82 17.61
CA LEU A 57 8.93 -3.99 18.19
C LEU A 57 7.60 -3.65 18.85
N ILE A 58 7.54 -2.55 19.64
CA ILE A 58 6.29 -2.11 20.26
C ILE A 58 5.29 -1.68 19.21
N ALA A 59 5.69 -0.86 18.22
CA ALA A 59 4.80 -0.40 17.17
C ALA A 59 4.18 -1.57 16.41
N HIS A 60 5.03 -2.49 15.92
CA HIS A 60 4.58 -3.66 15.19
C HIS A 60 3.69 -4.58 16.04
N ARG A 61 4.00 -4.76 17.33
CA ARG A 61 3.14 -5.53 18.23
C ARG A 61 1.84 -4.82 18.57
N SER A 62 1.82 -3.49 18.70
CA SER A 62 0.58 -2.75 18.95
C SER A 62 -0.42 -2.87 17.79
N GLU A 63 0.08 -3.00 16.56
CA GLU A 63 -0.74 -3.22 15.36
C GLU A 63 -1.19 -4.69 15.23
N ASN A 64 -0.37 -5.64 15.67
CA ASN A 64 -0.60 -7.07 15.44
C ASN A 64 -1.14 -7.84 16.65
N VAL A 65 -1.04 -7.30 17.87
CA VAL A 65 -1.58 -7.92 19.08
C VAL A 65 -3.09 -7.69 19.07
N ARG A 66 -3.82 -8.72 18.61
CA ARG A 66 -5.22 -8.90 19.01
C ARG A 66 -5.24 -8.98 20.53
N LEU A 67 -5.60 -7.88 21.18
CA LEU A 67 -5.91 -7.80 22.61
C LEU A 67 -7.01 -8.82 22.92
N LYS A 68 -6.64 -10.08 23.15
CA LYS A 68 -7.42 -10.96 24.02
C LYS A 68 -7.15 -10.46 25.42
N THR A 69 -7.82 -9.38 25.80
CA THR A 69 -8.00 -9.03 27.21
C THR A 69 -8.56 -10.28 27.88
N PRO A 70 -7.85 -10.95 28.81
CA PRO A 70 -8.50 -11.89 29.67
C PRO A 70 -9.44 -11.06 30.53
N VAL A 71 -10.74 -11.12 30.24
CA VAL A 71 -11.77 -10.67 31.17
C VAL A 71 -11.47 -11.34 32.51
N ALA A 72 -11.01 -10.52 33.44
CA ALA A 72 -10.75 -10.90 34.81
C ALA A 72 -12.03 -11.54 35.35
N SER A 73 -11.87 -12.75 35.86
CA SER A 73 -12.89 -13.54 36.51
C SER A 73 -13.42 -12.75 37.71
N LEU A 74 -14.68 -12.32 37.64
CA LEU A 74 -15.43 -11.95 38.85
C LEU A 74 -15.76 -13.24 39.61
N PRO A 75 -15.60 -13.30 40.94
CA PRO A 75 -16.14 -14.38 41.74
C PRO A 75 -17.62 -14.07 42.03
N ALA A 76 -18.53 -14.78 41.39
CA ALA A 76 -19.92 -14.81 41.81
C ALA A 76 -20.24 -16.22 42.31
N MET A 77 -20.34 -16.34 43.63
CA MET A 77 -20.99 -17.45 44.33
C MET A 77 -22.36 -17.72 43.69
N GLY A 78 -22.63 -18.98 43.37
CA GLY A 78 -23.93 -19.42 42.88
C GLY A 78 -23.96 -20.94 42.72
N THR A 79 -24.48 -21.62 43.75
CA THR A 79 -24.73 -23.06 43.80
C THR A 79 -25.88 -23.47 42.86
N GLY A 80 -25.65 -24.44 41.96
CA GLY A 80 -26.73 -25.10 41.18
C GLY A 80 -26.18 -26.15 40.20
N PRO A 81 -26.83 -27.32 40.00
CA PRO A 81 -26.16 -28.53 39.54
C PRO A 81 -26.18 -28.74 38.01
N ALA A 82 -25.10 -29.37 37.55
CA ALA A 82 -24.90 -30.21 36.36
C ALA A 82 -25.83 -30.02 35.13
N SER A 83 -25.26 -29.52 34.04
CA SER A 83 -25.72 -29.77 32.68
C SER A 83 -24.51 -29.88 31.74
N ALA A 84 -24.60 -30.84 30.82
CA ALA A 84 -23.53 -31.44 30.02
C ALA A 84 -22.59 -30.48 29.26
N PRO A 85 -21.35 -30.91 28.94
CA PRO A 85 -20.46 -30.13 28.09
C PRO A 85 -21.01 -30.05 26.67
N GLN A 86 -21.56 -28.90 26.30
CA GLN A 86 -21.83 -28.56 24.90
C GLN A 86 -20.49 -28.46 24.17
N MET A 87 -20.19 -29.46 23.33
CA MET A 87 -19.11 -29.39 22.35
C MET A 87 -19.40 -28.23 21.40
N MET A 88 -18.62 -27.16 21.54
CA MET A 88 -18.58 -26.05 20.59
C MET A 88 -18.24 -26.60 19.19
N PRO A 89 -18.96 -26.21 18.12
CA PRO A 89 -18.60 -26.61 16.78
C PRO A 89 -17.25 -25.98 16.41
N SER A 90 -16.23 -26.82 16.24
CA SER A 90 -14.92 -26.42 15.76
C SER A 90 -15.06 -25.76 14.39
N ARG A 91 -14.95 -24.43 14.37
CA ARG A 91 -14.89 -23.60 13.16
C ARG A 91 -13.54 -23.78 12.47
N PHE A 92 -13.30 -24.93 11.84
CA PHE A 92 -12.38 -25.08 10.72
C PHE A 92 -12.61 -26.43 10.02
N LYS A 93 -13.37 -26.42 8.92
CA LYS A 93 -13.53 -27.55 7.99
C LYS A 93 -12.69 -27.34 6.71
N GLY A 94 -11.47 -26.84 6.84
CA GLY A 94 -10.50 -26.86 5.74
C GLY A 94 -9.72 -28.16 5.78
N THR A 95 -9.96 -29.09 4.86
CA THR A 95 -9.11 -30.28 4.67
C THR A 95 -7.72 -29.82 4.22
N GLN A 96 -6.66 -30.57 4.52
CA GLN A 96 -5.28 -30.19 4.12
C GLN A 96 -5.13 -29.93 2.60
N SER A 97 -6.01 -30.52 1.78
CA SER A 97 -6.12 -30.25 0.34
C SER A 97 -6.49 -28.80 0.01
N ASP A 98 -7.33 -28.14 0.82
CA ASP A 98 -7.72 -26.74 0.65
C ASP A 98 -6.55 -25.80 0.98
N GLY A 99 -5.72 -26.17 1.96
CA GLY A 99 -4.46 -25.46 2.23
C GLY A 99 -3.44 -25.59 1.10
N ALA A 100 -3.31 -26.77 0.51
CA ALA A 100 -2.41 -27.02 -0.63
C ALA A 100 -2.87 -26.30 -1.90
N ALA A 101 -4.19 -26.27 -2.18
CA ALA A 101 -4.75 -25.56 -3.32
C ALA A 101 -4.51 -24.05 -3.23
N ARG A 102 -4.74 -23.45 -2.05
CA ARG A 102 -4.45 -22.02 -1.82
C ARG A 102 -2.98 -21.69 -1.96
N LYS A 103 -2.09 -22.58 -1.49
CA LYS A 103 -0.64 -22.39 -1.64
C LYS A 103 -0.22 -22.47 -3.12
N ALA A 104 -0.71 -23.45 -3.86
CA ALA A 104 -0.43 -23.60 -5.28
C ALA A 104 -0.96 -22.40 -6.10
N GLN A 105 -2.11 -21.85 -5.71
CA GLN A 105 -2.67 -20.65 -6.34
C GLN A 105 -1.81 -19.41 -6.06
N ALA A 106 -1.38 -19.19 -4.82
CA ALA A 106 -0.48 -18.09 -4.49
C ALA A 106 0.89 -18.21 -5.20
N GLU A 107 1.43 -19.44 -5.29
CA GLU A 107 2.66 -19.71 -6.03
C GLU A 107 2.50 -19.48 -7.54
N ALA A 108 1.32 -19.77 -8.10
CA ALA A 108 1.00 -19.48 -9.49
C ALA A 108 0.88 -17.96 -9.74
N GLU A 109 0.19 -17.23 -8.88
CA GLU A 109 0.05 -15.76 -8.96
C GLU A 109 1.41 -15.05 -8.89
N LEU A 110 2.30 -15.49 -7.98
CA LEU A 110 3.67 -14.95 -7.89
C LEU A 110 4.48 -15.21 -9.16
N LYS A 111 4.32 -16.39 -9.76
CA LYS A 111 5.03 -16.77 -10.98
C LYS A 111 4.51 -16.01 -12.21
N GLU A 112 3.23 -15.70 -12.24
CA GLU A 112 2.62 -14.83 -13.25
C GLU A 112 3.14 -13.39 -13.11
N MET A 113 3.25 -12.87 -11.89
CA MET A 113 3.84 -11.55 -11.63
C MET A 113 5.33 -11.48 -12.03
N ASP A 114 6.14 -12.51 -11.75
CA ASP A 114 7.56 -12.57 -12.21
C ASP A 114 7.66 -12.65 -13.74
N LEU A 115 6.74 -13.37 -14.40
CA LEU A 115 6.68 -13.39 -15.86
C LEU A 115 6.29 -12.03 -16.45
N ALA A 116 5.35 -11.32 -15.83
CA ALA A 116 4.94 -9.97 -16.23
C ALA A 116 6.07 -8.95 -16.02
N GLU A 117 6.83 -9.07 -14.92
CA GLU A 117 8.02 -8.25 -14.66
C GLU A 117 9.08 -8.48 -15.74
N ARG A 118 9.40 -9.74 -16.06
CA ARG A 118 10.38 -10.08 -17.10
C ARG A 118 9.96 -9.66 -18.50
N ARG A 119 8.66 -9.60 -18.77
CA ARG A 119 8.11 -9.09 -20.04
C ARG A 119 8.05 -7.56 -20.09
N GLY A 120 8.34 -6.87 -18.99
CA GLY A 120 8.24 -5.41 -18.89
C GLY A 120 6.79 -4.91 -18.95
N GLU A 121 5.83 -5.78 -18.62
CA GLU A 121 4.40 -5.44 -18.60
C GLU A 121 3.99 -4.73 -17.29
N LEU A 122 4.87 -4.77 -16.27
CA LEU A 122 4.69 -4.03 -15.03
C LEU A 122 5.35 -2.65 -15.13
N THR A 123 4.57 -1.60 -14.92
CA THR A 123 5.08 -0.23 -14.79
C THR A 123 4.91 0.24 -13.35
N ILE A 124 5.97 0.80 -12.77
CA ILE A 124 5.93 1.32 -11.40
C ILE A 124 5.06 2.57 -11.40
N VAL A 125 3.93 2.52 -10.67
CA VAL A 125 2.96 3.62 -10.60
C VAL A 125 3.61 4.95 -10.19
N ALA A 126 4.57 4.89 -9.25
CA ALA A 126 5.30 6.07 -8.79
C ALA A 126 6.16 6.72 -9.90
N GLU A 127 6.80 5.91 -10.75
CA GLU A 127 7.60 6.43 -11.88
C GLU A 127 6.71 7.06 -12.95
N VAL A 128 5.54 6.46 -13.21
CA VAL A 128 4.55 7.02 -14.15
C VAL A 128 4.00 8.35 -13.64
N ASP A 129 3.65 8.45 -12.36
CA ASP A 129 3.18 9.71 -11.76
C ASP A 129 4.25 10.80 -11.85
N GLN A 130 5.50 10.48 -11.48
CA GLN A 130 6.61 11.41 -11.55
C GLN A 130 6.88 11.85 -13.00
N GLY A 131 6.97 10.92 -13.94
CA GLY A 131 7.17 11.21 -15.35
C GLY A 131 6.03 12.06 -15.94
N GLY A 132 4.80 11.84 -15.50
CA GLY A 132 3.64 12.66 -15.88
C GLY A 132 3.78 14.11 -15.39
N ARG A 133 4.17 14.31 -14.12
CA ARG A 133 4.40 15.64 -13.54
C ARG A 133 5.53 16.37 -14.26
N ASP A 134 6.63 15.68 -14.53
CA ASP A 134 7.80 16.25 -15.20
C ASP A 134 7.47 16.64 -16.64
N ALA A 135 6.72 15.80 -17.37
CA ALA A 135 6.26 16.11 -18.72
C ALA A 135 5.39 17.38 -18.76
N ILE A 136 4.48 17.55 -17.79
CA ILE A 136 3.64 18.76 -17.69
C ILE A 136 4.51 19.99 -17.40
N ALA A 137 5.48 19.88 -16.50
CA ALA A 137 6.39 20.98 -16.18
C ALA A 137 7.23 21.41 -17.41
N LEU A 138 7.78 20.43 -18.14
CA LEU A 138 8.52 20.67 -19.37
C LEU A 138 7.63 21.35 -20.42
N MET A 139 6.41 20.87 -20.62
CA MET A 139 5.45 21.46 -21.55
C MET A 139 5.15 22.93 -21.19
N GLN A 140 4.90 23.24 -19.91
CA GLN A 140 4.66 24.61 -19.46
C GLN A 140 5.86 25.53 -19.72
N SER A 141 7.08 25.05 -19.44
CA SER A 141 8.30 25.81 -19.72
C SER A 141 8.49 26.09 -21.21
N ALA A 142 8.15 25.11 -22.06
CA ALA A 142 8.23 25.24 -23.52
C ALA A 142 7.20 26.25 -24.04
N PHE A 143 5.97 26.24 -23.51
CA PHE A 143 4.95 27.24 -23.84
C PHE A 143 5.40 28.65 -23.48
N GLU A 144 5.93 28.87 -22.28
CA GLU A 144 6.40 30.19 -21.86
C GLU A 144 7.48 30.72 -22.82
N ARG A 145 8.46 29.89 -23.17
CA ARG A 145 9.51 30.26 -24.13
C ARG A 145 8.95 30.54 -25.53
N ALA A 146 7.97 29.77 -25.98
CA ALA A 146 7.31 29.99 -27.27
C ALA A 146 6.55 31.32 -27.28
N ILE A 147 5.83 31.66 -26.20
CA ILE A 147 5.11 32.92 -26.08
C ILE A 147 6.07 34.12 -26.18
N GLU A 148 7.22 34.06 -25.51
CA GLU A 148 8.22 35.12 -25.60
C GLU A 148 8.72 35.31 -27.04
N THR A 149 8.99 34.22 -27.73
CA THR A 149 9.47 34.24 -29.12
C THR A 149 8.40 34.78 -30.09
N GLU A 150 7.15 34.32 -29.95
CA GLU A 150 6.04 34.73 -30.80
C GLU A 150 5.61 36.18 -30.55
N ALA A 151 5.66 36.66 -29.30
CA ALA A 151 5.39 38.06 -28.99
C ALA A 151 6.39 39.00 -29.67
N ALA A 152 7.69 38.65 -29.65
CA ALA A 152 8.73 39.40 -30.35
C ALA A 152 8.52 39.37 -31.88
N ALA A 153 8.18 38.21 -32.44
CA ALA A 153 7.87 38.08 -33.87
C ALA A 153 6.63 38.89 -34.28
N ALA A 154 5.59 38.91 -33.45
CA ALA A 154 4.37 39.68 -33.70
C ALA A 154 4.63 41.19 -33.66
N SER A 155 5.47 41.65 -32.73
CA SER A 155 5.92 43.05 -32.68
C SER A 155 6.66 43.45 -33.96
N LEU A 156 7.63 42.63 -34.41
CA LEU A 156 8.41 42.91 -35.62
C LEU A 156 7.55 42.90 -36.90
N LYS A 157 6.64 41.94 -37.02
CA LYS A 157 5.88 41.69 -38.25
C LYS A 157 4.63 42.56 -38.40
N TYR A 158 3.96 42.85 -37.29
CA TYR A 158 2.66 43.52 -37.28
C TYR A 158 2.65 44.84 -36.52
N GLY A 159 3.78 45.25 -35.92
CA GLY A 159 3.89 46.47 -35.13
C GLY A 159 3.09 46.41 -33.81
N TRP A 160 2.80 45.21 -33.32
CA TRP A 160 2.05 45.03 -32.07
C TRP A 160 2.90 45.38 -30.86
N ASP A 161 2.28 45.94 -29.81
CA ASP A 161 2.97 46.08 -28.53
C ASP A 161 3.27 44.69 -27.95
N GLU A 162 4.56 44.40 -27.80
CA GLU A 162 5.08 43.12 -27.32
C GLU A 162 4.52 42.76 -25.93
N ARG A 163 4.30 43.76 -25.07
CA ARG A 163 3.72 43.53 -23.74
C ARG A 163 2.28 43.04 -23.85
N MET A 164 1.47 43.67 -24.70
CA MET A 164 0.08 43.25 -24.93
C MET A 164 0.01 41.90 -25.64
N ALA A 165 0.86 41.65 -26.64
CA ALA A 165 0.93 40.36 -27.34
C ALA A 165 1.27 39.22 -26.37
N ARG A 166 2.27 39.41 -25.49
CA ARG A 166 2.64 38.44 -24.45
C ARG A 166 1.47 38.16 -23.50
N LEU A 167 0.75 39.20 -23.06
CA LEU A 167 -0.40 39.03 -22.17
C LEU A 167 -1.55 38.25 -22.85
N ALA A 168 -1.85 38.57 -24.11
CA ALA A 168 -2.88 37.89 -24.88
C ALA A 168 -2.54 36.41 -25.10
N LEU A 169 -1.30 36.11 -25.51
CA LEU A 169 -0.81 34.75 -25.71
C LEU A 169 -0.78 33.94 -24.41
N LYS A 170 -0.39 34.55 -23.28
CA LYS A 170 -0.49 33.93 -21.95
C LYS A 170 -1.93 33.62 -21.56
N GLY A 171 -2.86 34.53 -21.84
CA GLY A 171 -4.29 34.31 -21.64
C GLY A 171 -4.80 33.12 -22.46
N PHE A 172 -4.44 33.07 -23.74
CA PHE A 172 -4.80 31.99 -24.64
C PHE A 172 -4.25 30.63 -24.19
N ALA A 173 -2.97 30.58 -23.78
CA ALA A 173 -2.36 29.35 -23.28
C ALA A 173 -3.05 28.82 -22.02
N ARG A 174 -3.41 29.72 -21.07
CA ARG A 174 -4.16 29.34 -19.86
C ARG A 174 -5.54 28.77 -20.17
N GLU A 175 -6.28 29.41 -21.06
CA GLU A 175 -7.62 28.93 -21.45
C GLU A 175 -7.52 27.59 -22.20
N GLY A 176 -6.56 27.46 -23.12
CA GLY A 176 -6.30 26.20 -23.84
C GLY A 176 -5.97 25.04 -22.88
N LEU A 177 -5.13 25.27 -21.87
CA LEU A 177 -4.82 24.28 -20.84
C LEU A 177 -6.04 23.92 -19.98
N SER A 178 -6.91 24.88 -19.68
CA SER A 178 -8.16 24.64 -18.95
C SER A 178 -9.11 23.74 -19.75
N VAL A 179 -9.30 24.04 -21.03
CA VAL A 179 -10.11 23.23 -21.95
C VAL A 179 -9.53 21.82 -22.10
N PHE A 180 -8.21 21.72 -22.27
CA PHE A 180 -7.51 20.45 -22.36
C PHE A 180 -7.72 19.60 -21.10
N ASN A 181 -7.51 20.16 -19.91
CA ASN A 181 -7.70 19.46 -18.64
C ASN A 181 -9.13 18.93 -18.51
N ARG A 182 -10.14 19.76 -18.81
CA ARG A 182 -11.55 19.36 -18.78
C ARG A 182 -11.85 18.18 -19.71
N GLU A 183 -11.34 18.22 -20.95
CA GLU A 183 -11.55 17.13 -21.91
C GLU A 183 -10.83 15.83 -21.51
N ILE A 184 -9.62 15.93 -20.94
CA ILE A 184 -8.90 14.76 -20.42
C ILE A 184 -9.66 14.13 -19.25
N LEU A 185 -10.09 14.92 -18.27
CA LEU A 185 -10.89 14.41 -17.14
C LEU A 185 -12.17 13.71 -17.62
N LYS A 186 -12.89 14.33 -18.56
CA LYS A 186 -14.09 13.73 -19.16
C LYS A 186 -13.82 12.38 -19.83
N ARG A 187 -12.68 12.24 -20.51
CA ARG A 187 -12.26 10.97 -21.13
C ARG A 187 -11.86 9.94 -20.09
N LEU A 188 -11.13 10.33 -19.03
CA LEU A 188 -10.77 9.45 -17.91
C LEU A 188 -12.02 8.93 -17.18
N ASP A 189 -12.99 9.80 -16.91
CA ASP A 189 -14.28 9.40 -16.33
C ASP A 189 -15.07 8.48 -17.26
N GLY A 190 -14.96 8.67 -18.58
CA GLY A 190 -15.52 7.77 -19.58
C GLY A 190 -14.89 6.38 -19.53
N MET A 191 -13.56 6.31 -19.51
CA MET A 191 -12.81 5.05 -19.43
C MET A 191 -13.10 4.30 -18.12
N ARG A 192 -13.14 5.01 -16.99
CA ARG A 192 -13.49 4.42 -15.69
C ARG A 192 -14.89 3.80 -15.69
N ARG A 193 -15.88 4.51 -16.23
CA ARG A 193 -17.25 3.98 -16.38
C ARG A 193 -17.31 2.76 -17.30
N GLN A 194 -16.52 2.73 -18.37
CA GLN A 194 -16.43 1.57 -19.25
C GLN A 194 -15.78 0.37 -18.57
N SER A 195 -14.73 0.56 -17.77
CA SER A 195 -14.12 -0.53 -16.99
C SER A 195 -15.06 -1.06 -15.91
N GLU A 196 -15.80 -0.19 -15.23
CA GLU A 196 -16.77 -0.58 -14.19
C GLU A 196 -17.98 -1.31 -14.82
N ALA A 197 -18.42 -0.92 -16.03
CA ALA A 197 -19.52 -1.58 -16.74
C ALA A 197 -19.11 -2.87 -17.46
N GLY A 198 -17.83 -3.03 -17.84
CA GLY A 198 -17.29 -4.22 -18.51
C GLY A 198 -16.83 -5.33 -17.56
N GLY A 199 -16.64 -5.02 -16.27
CA GLY A 199 -16.16 -5.96 -15.26
C GLY A 199 -17.16 -7.03 -14.80
N ASP A 200 -18.45 -6.89 -15.16
CA ASP A 200 -19.53 -7.79 -14.71
C ASP A 200 -19.86 -8.91 -15.71
N ASN A 201 -19.25 -8.95 -16.90
CA ASN A 201 -19.69 -9.83 -17.99
C ASN A 201 -18.68 -10.91 -18.43
N GLN A 202 -17.62 -11.15 -17.66
CA GLN A 202 -16.60 -12.18 -17.99
C GLN A 202 -16.60 -13.44 -17.10
N TYR A 203 -17.48 -13.55 -16.11
CA TYR A 203 -17.44 -14.67 -15.15
C TYR A 203 -18.52 -15.77 -15.30
N HIS A 204 -19.27 -15.84 -16.42
CA HIS A 204 -20.40 -16.79 -16.51
C HIS A 204 -20.46 -17.80 -17.67
N GLU A 205 -19.44 -17.96 -18.52
CA GLU A 205 -19.60 -18.82 -19.73
C GLU A 205 -18.58 -19.93 -19.98
N THR A 206 -17.86 -20.44 -18.96
CA THR A 206 -16.96 -21.62 -19.13
C THR A 206 -17.25 -22.80 -18.21
N GLY A 207 -18.44 -22.86 -17.59
CA GLY A 207 -18.80 -23.90 -16.61
C GLY A 207 -19.74 -25.01 -17.08
N GLN A 208 -20.34 -24.96 -18.28
CA GLN A 208 -21.33 -25.95 -18.70
C GLN A 208 -21.16 -26.36 -20.16
N ALA A 209 -20.31 -27.37 -20.39
CA ALA A 209 -20.49 -28.32 -21.48
C ALA A 209 -19.48 -29.46 -21.31
N LEU A 210 -19.80 -30.47 -20.49
CA LEU A 210 -19.26 -31.84 -20.58
C LEU A 210 -20.22 -32.75 -19.78
N GLN A 211 -21.29 -33.18 -20.43
CA GLN A 211 -22.00 -34.44 -20.15
C GLN A 211 -22.17 -35.18 -21.47
#